data_AF-A0A1G2X9Y8-F1
#
_entry.id   AF-A0A1G2X9Y8-F1
#
_cell.length_a   1.000
_cell.length_b   1.000
_cell.length_c   1.000
_cell.angle_alpha   90.00
_cell.angle_beta   90.00
_cell.angle_gamma   90.00
#
_symmetry.space_group_name_H-M   'P 1'
#
loop_
_entity.id
_entity.type
_entity.pdbx_description
1 polymer ?
#
loop_
_entity_poly.entity_id
_entity_poly.type
_entity_poly.pdbx_seq_one_letter_code
_entity_poly.pdbx_strand_id
1 'polypeptide(L)'
;MENVSSEQELLNLRRDGKITEDEFKQLLDALRKSPPSNHQQPADTSKKFVPLIILVIAVVSVAILLSSYLFINKIRPITQAEFRRDFIKKANGLNIDTANLNEVRKTFGEPIEYIWGDKIIDRAKIPTDRYCIKYPDDVHLFMKGDSIVELRFESPAAGYVFQDKIKVGSSLEDVLDVIGQPTEIVEGQEIGWADGVLYKDVKGMKGYCYYHRSDQHVRFFFLNYKVKAMYITRSDYNGG
;
A
#
# COMPACT_ATOMS: atom_id res chain seq x y z
N MET A 1 -31.16 -13.55 -44.25
CA MET A 1 -31.03 -12.96 -42.90
C MET A 1 -32.43 -13.00 -42.30
N GLU A 2 -32.63 -13.81 -41.27
CA GLU A 2 -33.92 -13.87 -40.57
C GLU A 2 -34.11 -12.58 -39.78
N ASN A 3 -35.26 -11.94 -39.96
CA ASN A 3 -35.59 -10.69 -39.28
C ASN A 3 -35.99 -11.06 -37.85
N VAL A 4 -35.07 -10.92 -36.91
CA VAL A 4 -35.33 -11.20 -35.49
C VAL A 4 -36.14 -10.04 -34.91
N SER A 5 -37.30 -10.32 -34.32
CA SER A 5 -38.13 -9.31 -33.67
C SER A 5 -37.40 -8.68 -32.48
N SER A 6 -37.61 -7.38 -32.24
CA SER A 6 -37.02 -6.65 -31.10
C SER A 6 -37.32 -7.30 -29.74
N GLU A 7 -38.47 -7.97 -29.57
CA GLU A 7 -38.76 -8.73 -28.35
C GLU A 7 -37.85 -9.95 -28.18
N GLN A 8 -37.50 -10.62 -29.28
CA GLN A 8 -36.61 -11.79 -29.26
C GLN A 8 -35.17 -11.40 -28.95
N GLU A 9 -34.74 -10.21 -29.37
CA GLU A 9 -33.44 -9.66 -29.04
C GLU A 9 -33.33 -9.33 -27.54
N LEU A 10 -34.37 -8.72 -26.95
CA LEU A 10 -34.42 -8.49 -25.50
C LEU A 10 -34.38 -9.80 -24.70
N LEU A 11 -35.06 -10.85 -25.17
CA LEU A 11 -35.01 -12.17 -24.54
C LEU A 11 -33.60 -12.76 -24.56
N ASN A 12 -32.86 -12.58 -25.66
CA ASN A 12 -31.47 -13.04 -25.76
C ASN A 12 -30.57 -12.28 -24.78
N LEU A 13 -30.70 -10.95 -24.68
CA LEU A 13 -29.92 -10.14 -23.73
C LEU A 13 -30.16 -10.55 -22.27
N ARG A 14 -31.41 -10.86 -21.91
CA ARG A 14 -31.76 -11.35 -20.58
C ARG A 14 -31.17 -12.73 -20.32
N ARG A 15 -31.29 -13.65 -21.28
CA ARG A 15 -30.74 -15.01 -21.17
C ARG A 15 -29.22 -15.00 -21.01
N ASP A 16 -28.54 -14.06 -21.66
CA ASP A 16 -27.09 -13.89 -21.59
C ASP A 16 -26.63 -13.16 -20.30
N GLY A 17 -27.56 -12.79 -19.40
CA GLY A 17 -27.26 -12.09 -18.15
C GLY A 17 -26.80 -10.64 -18.31
N LYS A 18 -26.98 -10.05 -19.50
CA LYS A 18 -26.57 -8.67 -19.81
C LYS A 18 -27.53 -7.62 -19.27
N ILE A 19 -28.78 -8.01 -19.05
CA ILE A 19 -29.81 -7.18 -18.41
C ILE A 19 -30.53 -8.00 -17.35
N THR A 20 -30.95 -7.32 -16.29
CA THR A 20 -31.74 -7.90 -15.21
C THR A 20 -33.20 -8.15 -15.63
N GLU A 21 -33.93 -8.94 -14.86
CA GLU A 21 -35.36 -9.22 -15.11
C GLU A 21 -36.21 -7.94 -15.04
N ASP A 22 -35.86 -7.00 -14.15
CA ASP A 22 -36.58 -5.73 -14.01
C ASP A 22 -36.32 -4.78 -15.19
N GLU A 23 -35.07 -4.70 -15.66
CA GLU A 23 -34.73 -3.95 -16.88
C GLU A 23 -35.42 -4.54 -18.11
N PHE A 24 -35.47 -5.87 -18.22
CA PHE A 24 -36.20 -6.54 -19.30
C PHE A 24 -37.69 -6.15 -19.32
N LYS A 25 -38.35 -6.16 -18.16
CA LYS A 25 -39.78 -5.78 -18.06
C LYS A 25 -40.01 -4.31 -18.44
N GLN A 26 -39.15 -3.40 -17.99
CA GLN A 26 -39.27 -1.99 -18.33
C GLN A 26 -39.10 -1.75 -19.84
N LEU A 27 -38.12 -2.40 -20.47
CA LEU A 27 -37.86 -2.29 -21.90
C LEU A 27 -38.98 -2.91 -22.74
N LEU A 28 -39.52 -4.05 -22.30
CA LEU A 28 -40.63 -4.72 -22.98
C LEU A 28 -41.91 -3.88 -22.90
N ASP A 29 -42.19 -3.27 -21.74
CA ASP A 29 -43.34 -2.39 -21.56
C ASP A 29 -43.20 -1.09 -22.40
N ALA A 30 -41.99 -0.54 -22.50
CA ALA A 30 -41.69 0.59 -23.38
C ALA A 30 -41.89 0.27 -24.87
N LEU A 31 -41.49 -0.93 -25.31
CA LEU A 31 -41.73 -1.41 -26.68
C LEU A 31 -43.22 -1.54 -27.00
N ARG A 32 -44.01 -2.09 -26.06
CA ARG A 32 -45.45 -2.29 -26.26
C ARG A 32 -46.27 -1.02 -26.19
N LYS A 33 -45.78 -0.02 -25.43
CA LYS A 33 -46.39 1.32 -25.36
C LYS A 33 -46.01 2.21 -26.55
N SER A 34 -45.06 1.80 -27.37
CA SER A 34 -44.69 2.53 -28.57
C SER A 34 -45.74 2.29 -29.67
N PRO A 35 -46.38 3.33 -30.22
CA PRO A 35 -47.39 3.17 -31.26
C PRO A 35 -46.77 2.51 -32.51
N PRO A 36 -47.55 1.72 -33.29
CA PRO A 36 -47.07 1.09 -34.50
C PRO A 36 -46.47 2.15 -35.42
N SER A 37 -45.21 1.95 -35.81
CA SER A 37 -44.47 2.89 -36.64
C SER A 37 -45.18 3.04 -37.98
N ASN A 38 -45.93 4.12 -38.14
CA ASN A 38 -46.46 4.51 -39.43
C ASN A 38 -45.25 4.90 -40.29
N HIS A 39 -44.92 4.12 -41.31
CA HIS A 39 -43.86 4.42 -42.26
C HIS A 39 -44.26 5.63 -43.13
N GLN A 40 -44.24 6.82 -42.55
CA GLN A 40 -44.04 8.06 -43.28
C GLN A 40 -42.57 8.42 -43.20
N GLN A 41 -41.92 8.34 -44.35
CA GLN A 41 -40.53 8.69 -44.59
C GLN A 41 -40.25 10.09 -44.02
N PRO A 42 -39.39 10.24 -42.99
CA PRO A 42 -39.20 11.52 -42.35
C PRO A 42 -38.31 12.41 -43.22
N ALA A 43 -38.71 13.68 -43.32
CA ALA A 43 -37.90 14.75 -43.87
C ALA A 43 -36.54 14.85 -43.17
N ASP A 44 -35.53 15.11 -43.99
CA ASP A 44 -34.07 15.20 -43.74
C ASP A 44 -33.68 16.11 -42.55
N THR A 45 -33.91 15.63 -41.32
CA THR A 45 -33.48 16.29 -40.07
C THR A 45 -32.51 15.44 -39.24
N SER A 46 -32.23 14.20 -39.64
CA SER A 46 -31.35 13.28 -38.89
C SER A 46 -29.85 13.59 -39.04
N LYS A 47 -29.44 14.39 -40.02
CA LYS A 47 -28.00 14.66 -40.28
C LYS A 47 -27.32 15.59 -39.27
N LYS A 48 -28.09 16.36 -38.46
CA LYS A 48 -27.50 17.33 -37.51
C LYS A 48 -27.19 16.76 -36.12
N PHE A 49 -27.80 15.64 -35.73
CA PHE A 49 -27.62 15.06 -34.38
C PHE A 49 -26.55 13.97 -34.29
N VAL A 50 -26.26 13.28 -35.40
CA VAL A 50 -25.19 12.26 -35.48
C VAL A 50 -23.81 12.78 -35.04
N PRO A 51 -23.33 13.96 -35.49
CA PRO A 51 -22.00 14.45 -35.07
C PRO A 51 -21.95 14.80 -33.57
N LEU A 52 -23.07 15.25 -32.97
CA LEU A 52 -23.12 15.56 -31.54
C LEU A 52 -23.06 14.28 -30.69
N ILE A 53 -23.76 13.23 -31.09
CA ILE A 53 -23.72 11.93 -30.40
C ILE A 53 -22.32 11.31 -30.47
N ILE A 54 -21.68 11.35 -31.64
CA ILE A 54 -20.30 10.85 -31.82
C ILE A 54 -19.33 11.64 -30.93
N LEU A 55 -19.47 12.96 -30.84
CA LEU A 55 -18.65 13.80 -29.96
C LEU A 55 -18.83 13.44 -28.48
N VAL A 56 -20.07 13.25 -28.03
CA VAL A 56 -20.36 12.86 -26.63
C VAL A 56 -19.76 11.49 -26.31
N ILE A 57 -19.91 10.50 -27.20
CA ILE A 57 -19.31 9.16 -27.02
C ILE A 57 -17.79 9.29 -26.92
N ALA A 58 -17.16 10.04 -27.82
CA ALA A 58 -15.71 10.24 -27.79
C ALA A 58 -15.22 10.88 -26.48
N VAL A 59 -15.91 11.91 -25.98
CA VAL A 59 -15.58 12.57 -24.71
C VAL A 59 -15.73 11.61 -23.53
N VAL A 60 -16.82 10.84 -23.47
CA VAL A 60 -17.05 9.86 -22.41
C VAL A 60 -16.00 8.75 -22.45
N SER A 61 -15.67 8.21 -23.63
CA SER A 61 -14.61 7.19 -23.78
C SER A 61 -13.24 7.71 -23.32
N VAL A 62 -12.88 8.94 -23.68
CA VAL A 62 -11.64 9.58 -23.21
C VAL A 62 -11.64 9.74 -21.69
N ALA A 63 -12.76 10.17 -21.09
CA ALA A 63 -12.87 10.31 -19.64
C ALA A 63 -12.74 8.96 -18.91
N ILE A 64 -13.33 7.88 -19.44
CA ILE A 64 -13.21 6.52 -18.89
C ILE A 64 -11.76 6.02 -18.98
N LEU A 65 -11.11 6.22 -20.14
CA LEU A 65 -9.71 5.81 -20.32
C LEU A 65 -8.77 6.59 -19.39
N LEU A 66 -8.98 7.90 -19.25
CA LEU A 66 -8.20 8.72 -18.33
C LEU A 66 -8.44 8.32 -16.87
N SER A 67 -9.68 8.06 -16.47
CA SER A 67 -10.03 7.57 -15.13
C SER A 67 -9.38 6.21 -14.84
N SER A 68 -9.45 5.28 -15.80
CA SER A 68 -8.82 3.96 -15.70
C SER A 68 -7.30 4.07 -15.61
N TYR A 69 -6.69 4.94 -16.43
CA TYR A 69 -5.26 5.21 -16.39
C TYR A 69 -4.81 5.77 -15.04
N LEU A 70 -5.55 6.75 -14.50
CA LEU A 70 -5.29 7.32 -13.19
C LEU A 70 -5.47 6.28 -12.07
N PHE A 71 -6.48 5.43 -12.17
CA PHE A 71 -6.73 4.35 -11.21
C PHE A 71 -5.63 3.30 -11.22
N ILE A 72 -5.21 2.83 -12.40
CA ILE A 72 -4.12 1.86 -12.56
C ILE A 72 -2.80 2.45 -12.03
N ASN A 73 -2.49 3.70 -12.36
CA ASN A 73 -1.30 4.38 -11.87
C ASN A 73 -1.31 4.61 -10.35
N LYS A 74 -2.48 4.68 -9.73
CA LYS A 74 -2.61 4.78 -8.28
C LYS A 74 -2.35 3.45 -7.56
N ILE A 75 -2.41 2.32 -8.28
CA ILE A 75 -2.32 0.97 -7.71
C ILE A 75 -0.95 0.34 -7.95
N ARG A 76 -0.17 0.84 -8.92
CA ARG A 76 1.17 0.32 -9.19
C ARG A 76 2.10 0.54 -7.97
N PRO A 77 2.92 -0.46 -7.62
CA PRO A 77 3.99 -0.26 -6.66
C PRO A 77 4.88 0.93 -7.00
N ILE A 78 5.41 1.60 -5.98
CA ILE A 78 6.41 2.63 -6.16
C ILE A 78 7.71 2.03 -6.72
N THR A 79 8.33 2.72 -7.68
CA THR A 79 9.67 2.32 -8.16
C THR A 79 10.74 2.74 -7.16
N GLN A 80 11.91 2.09 -7.20
CA GLN A 80 13.04 2.46 -6.33
C GLN A 80 13.46 3.93 -6.49
N ALA A 81 13.50 4.45 -7.72
CA ALA A 81 13.88 5.84 -7.99
C ALA A 81 12.84 6.84 -7.44
N GLU A 82 11.55 6.53 -7.54
CA GLU A 82 10.47 7.34 -6.96
C GLU A 82 10.50 7.30 -5.43
N PHE A 83 10.76 6.12 -4.86
CA PHE A 83 10.83 5.93 -3.42
C PHE A 83 11.97 6.72 -2.80
N ARG A 84 13.17 6.63 -3.38
CA ARG A 84 14.36 7.36 -2.93
C ARG A 84 14.20 8.88 -3.01
N ARG A 85 13.32 9.39 -3.88
CA ARG A 85 13.07 10.83 -4.00
C ARG A 85 12.46 11.37 -2.71
N ASP A 86 13.21 12.25 -2.06
CA ASP A 86 12.86 12.87 -0.78
C ASP A 86 12.61 11.86 0.36
N PHE A 87 13.13 10.63 0.25
CA PHE A 87 12.86 9.57 1.22
C PHE A 87 13.17 10.00 2.66
N ILE A 88 14.35 10.57 2.89
CA ILE A 88 14.79 11.02 4.22
C ILE A 88 13.81 12.06 4.80
N LYS A 89 13.41 13.03 3.97
CA LYS A 89 12.44 14.05 4.36
C LYS A 89 11.07 13.44 4.70
N LYS A 90 10.61 12.48 3.89
CA LYS A 90 9.34 11.76 4.11
C LYS A 90 9.38 10.91 5.38
N ALA A 91 10.47 10.16 5.60
CA ALA A 91 10.68 9.34 6.79
C ALA A 91 10.69 10.18 8.06
N ASN A 92 11.42 11.30 8.06
CA ASN A 92 11.46 12.22 9.21
C ASN A 92 10.16 12.99 9.43
N GLY A 93 9.35 13.18 8.39
CA GLY A 93 8.07 13.89 8.48
C GLY A 93 6.87 13.00 8.83
N LEU A 94 7.04 11.68 8.83
CA LEU A 94 5.97 10.74 9.15
C LEU A 94 5.78 10.67 10.68
N ASN A 95 4.59 11.00 11.16
CA ASN A 95 4.24 10.78 12.55
C ASN A 95 3.80 9.34 12.77
N ILE A 96 4.68 8.50 13.32
CA ILE A 96 4.44 7.05 13.52
C ILE A 96 3.28 6.79 14.49
N ASP A 97 3.02 7.68 15.43
CA ASP A 97 1.99 7.49 16.47
C ASP A 97 0.57 7.58 15.92
N THR A 98 0.38 8.40 14.89
CA THR A 98 -0.96 8.71 14.36
C THR A 98 -1.15 8.23 12.93
N ALA A 99 -0.07 8.02 12.18
CA ALA A 99 -0.19 7.71 10.77
C ALA A 99 -0.80 6.33 10.54
N ASN A 100 -1.71 6.29 9.57
CA ASN A 100 -2.38 5.07 9.13
C ASN A 100 -1.89 4.61 7.75
N LEU A 101 -2.40 3.46 7.26
CA LEU A 101 -1.95 2.91 5.97
C LEU A 101 -2.19 3.88 4.80
N ASN A 102 -3.28 4.65 4.83
CA ASN A 102 -3.56 5.63 3.78
C ASN A 102 -2.56 6.79 3.79
N GLU A 103 -2.21 7.30 4.98
CA GLU A 103 -1.19 8.35 5.13
C GLU A 103 0.20 7.86 4.74
N VAL A 104 0.54 6.61 5.10
CA VAL A 104 1.76 5.94 4.65
C VAL A 104 1.81 5.88 3.12
N ARG A 105 0.74 5.42 2.46
CA ARG A 105 0.67 5.35 0.99
C ARG A 105 0.73 6.72 0.33
N LYS A 106 0.13 7.74 0.94
CA LYS A 106 0.25 9.13 0.47
C LYS A 106 1.69 9.65 0.58
N THR A 107 2.41 9.22 1.61
CA THR A 107 3.78 9.68 1.92
C THR A 107 4.82 8.98 1.06
N PHE A 108 4.77 7.65 0.98
CA PHE A 108 5.78 6.82 0.33
C PHE A 108 5.32 6.18 -0.98
N GLY A 109 4.08 6.39 -1.42
CA GLY A 109 3.50 5.68 -2.56
C GLY A 109 3.01 4.28 -2.19
N GLU A 110 2.59 3.51 -3.19
CA GLU A 110 2.18 2.12 -2.96
C GLU A 110 3.38 1.24 -2.59
N PRO A 111 3.28 0.38 -1.56
CA PRO A 111 4.34 -0.56 -1.23
C PRO A 111 4.54 -1.60 -2.34
N ILE A 112 5.73 -2.20 -2.37
CA ILE A 112 6.04 -3.29 -3.29
C ILE A 112 5.34 -4.58 -2.88
N GLU A 113 5.23 -4.85 -1.58
CA GLU A 113 4.62 -6.05 -1.04
C GLU A 113 3.97 -5.79 0.33
N TYR A 114 2.96 -6.60 0.65
CA TYR A 114 2.45 -6.80 2.01
C TYR A 114 2.86 -8.20 2.43
N ILE A 115 3.45 -8.37 3.62
CA ILE A 115 4.01 -9.65 4.06
C ILE A 115 3.72 -9.94 5.53
N TRP A 116 3.69 -11.22 5.91
CA TRP A 116 3.75 -11.65 7.31
C TRP A 116 4.53 -12.95 7.44
N GLY A 117 5.67 -12.89 8.14
CA GLY A 117 6.69 -13.93 8.05
C GLY A 117 7.11 -14.13 6.58
N ASP A 118 7.10 -15.38 6.12
CA ASP A 118 7.49 -15.73 4.75
C ASP A 118 6.34 -15.64 3.73
N LYS A 119 5.16 -15.16 4.14
CA LYS A 119 3.96 -15.14 3.28
C LYS A 119 3.73 -13.75 2.71
N ILE A 120 3.52 -13.70 1.40
CA ILE A 120 2.97 -12.53 0.71
C ILE A 120 1.46 -12.48 0.95
N ILE A 121 0.97 -11.30 1.30
CA ILE A 121 -0.43 -11.01 1.58
C ILE A 121 -1.05 -10.34 0.35
N ASP A 122 -2.21 -10.85 -0.06
CA ASP A 122 -3.05 -10.19 -1.06
C ASP A 122 -3.54 -8.84 -0.53
N ARG A 123 -3.35 -7.77 -1.31
CA ARG A 123 -3.76 -6.41 -0.96
C ARG A 123 -5.26 -6.30 -0.61
N ALA A 124 -6.11 -7.12 -1.21
CA ALA A 124 -7.54 -7.15 -0.90
C ALA A 124 -7.86 -7.87 0.43
N LYS A 125 -6.87 -8.51 1.07
CA LYS A 125 -7.01 -9.37 2.25
C LYS A 125 -5.97 -9.04 3.31
N ILE A 126 -5.63 -7.77 3.48
CA ILE A 126 -4.71 -7.31 4.52
C ILE A 126 -5.31 -7.66 5.90
N PRO A 127 -4.59 -8.39 6.76
CA PRO A 127 -5.10 -8.79 8.06
C PRO A 127 -5.21 -7.57 9.00
N THR A 128 -6.18 -7.64 9.91
CA THR A 128 -6.41 -6.59 10.92
C THR A 128 -5.51 -6.71 12.15
N ASP A 129 -4.84 -7.84 12.35
CA ASP A 129 -3.91 -8.02 13.47
C ASP A 129 -2.53 -7.48 13.12
N ARG A 130 -1.69 -8.21 12.39
CA ARG A 130 -0.29 -7.86 12.15
C ARG A 130 0.15 -8.17 10.72
N TYR A 131 0.93 -7.27 10.14
CA TYR A 131 1.60 -7.46 8.87
C TYR A 131 2.74 -6.44 8.73
N CYS A 132 3.64 -6.68 7.78
CA CYS A 132 4.60 -5.68 7.33
C CYS A 132 4.23 -5.20 5.94
N ILE A 133 4.54 -3.95 5.65
CA ILE A 133 4.57 -3.41 4.30
C ILE A 133 6.02 -3.21 3.90
N LYS A 134 6.35 -3.58 2.66
CA LYS A 134 7.70 -3.55 2.14
C LYS A 134 7.83 -2.45 1.09
N TYR A 135 8.90 -1.68 1.19
CA TYR A 135 9.34 -0.70 0.20
C TYR A 135 10.73 -1.09 -0.34
N PRO A 136 11.20 -0.45 -1.42
CA PRO A 136 12.57 -0.62 -1.90
C PRO A 136 13.61 -0.36 -0.80
N ASP A 137 14.84 -0.85 -1.01
CA ASP A 137 15.99 -0.64 -0.12
C ASP A 137 15.82 -1.21 1.30
N ASP A 138 15.08 -2.32 1.43
CA ASP A 138 14.80 -3.02 2.69
C ASP A 138 14.26 -2.09 3.79
N VAL A 139 13.38 -1.18 3.38
CA VAL A 139 12.58 -0.33 4.26
C VAL A 139 11.23 -1.00 4.46
N HIS A 140 10.91 -1.35 5.71
CA HIS A 140 9.65 -1.98 6.06
C HIS A 140 8.88 -1.12 7.07
N LEU A 141 7.55 -1.18 7.07
CA LEU A 141 6.78 -0.73 8.24
C LEU A 141 6.07 -1.94 8.83
N PHE A 142 6.21 -2.13 10.14
CA PHE A 142 5.43 -3.09 10.87
C PHE A 142 4.11 -2.43 11.29
N MET A 143 3.01 -3.03 10.85
CA MET A 143 1.66 -2.53 11.05
C MET A 143 0.91 -3.43 12.02
N LYS A 144 0.09 -2.82 12.88
CA LYS A 144 -0.97 -3.49 13.64
C LYS A 144 -2.31 -2.91 13.24
N GLY A 145 -3.11 -3.68 12.51
CA GLY A 145 -4.29 -3.17 11.82
C GLY A 145 -3.95 -2.00 10.89
N ASP A 146 -4.54 -0.83 11.15
CA ASP A 146 -4.29 0.37 10.36
C ASP A 146 -3.23 1.31 10.98
N SER A 147 -2.56 0.91 12.06
CA SER A 147 -1.57 1.75 12.73
C SER A 147 -0.15 1.24 12.52
N ILE A 148 0.79 2.17 12.37
CA ILE A 148 2.22 1.84 12.37
C ILE A 148 2.62 1.46 13.81
N VAL A 149 3.46 0.44 13.92
CA VAL A 149 4.14 0.04 15.16
C VAL A 149 5.63 0.37 15.06
N GLU A 150 6.24 0.07 13.91
CA GLU A 150 7.66 0.35 13.68
C GLU A 150 7.92 0.77 12.22
N LEU A 151 8.87 1.68 12.04
CA LEU A 151 9.53 1.95 10.76
C LEU A 151 10.93 1.32 10.81
N ARG A 152 11.18 0.37 9.91
CA ARG A 152 12.34 -0.53 9.94
C ARG A 152 13.29 -0.25 8.78
N PHE A 153 14.58 -0.15 9.09
CA PHE A 153 15.65 0.01 8.11
C PHE A 153 16.63 -1.16 8.25
N GLU A 154 16.75 -2.00 7.23
CA GLU A 154 17.58 -3.22 7.27
C GLU A 154 18.73 -3.22 6.26
N SER A 155 18.87 -2.13 5.50
CA SER A 155 19.92 -1.94 4.48
C SER A 155 20.50 -0.52 4.50
N PRO A 156 21.81 -0.36 4.28
CA PRO A 156 22.42 0.97 4.15
C PRO A 156 21.94 1.72 2.89
N ALA A 157 21.36 1.02 1.91
CA ALA A 157 20.84 1.62 0.69
C ALA A 157 19.68 2.60 0.93
N ALA A 158 18.95 2.44 2.04
CA ALA A 158 17.89 3.37 2.44
C ALA A 158 18.44 4.77 2.78
N GLY A 159 19.72 4.86 3.17
CA GLY A 159 20.39 6.14 3.48
C GLY A 159 19.86 6.86 4.72
N TYR A 160 18.98 6.24 5.51
CA TYR A 160 18.44 6.83 6.73
C TYR A 160 19.51 6.97 7.82
N VAL A 161 19.51 8.12 8.48
CA VAL A 161 20.44 8.46 9.56
C VAL A 161 19.63 8.93 10.77
N PHE A 162 19.75 8.20 11.88
CA PHE A 162 19.11 8.53 13.16
C PHE A 162 20.01 9.47 13.96
N GLN A 163 19.40 10.54 14.49
CA GLN A 163 20.08 11.60 15.24
C GLN A 163 21.37 12.10 14.55
N ASP A 164 21.33 12.23 13.22
CA ASP A 164 22.42 12.70 12.37
C ASP A 164 23.74 11.91 12.46
N LYS A 165 23.75 10.74 13.11
CA LYS A 165 24.97 9.97 13.39
C LYS A 165 24.85 8.48 13.09
N ILE A 166 23.76 7.83 13.52
CA ILE A 166 23.64 6.37 13.47
C ILE A 166 22.96 5.96 12.17
N LYS A 167 23.53 4.97 11.48
CA LYS A 167 22.96 4.35 10.28
C LYS A 167 23.19 2.85 10.29
N VAL A 168 22.52 2.13 9.37
CA VAL A 168 22.84 0.72 9.13
C VAL A 168 24.34 0.61 8.77
N GLY A 169 25.07 -0.20 9.51
CA GLY A 169 26.53 -0.37 9.43
C GLY A 169 27.37 0.37 10.48
N SER A 170 26.79 1.32 11.24
CA SER A 170 27.44 1.94 12.42
C SER A 170 27.86 0.89 13.44
N SER A 171 28.94 1.09 14.19
CA SER A 171 29.36 0.11 15.20
C SER A 171 28.45 0.12 16.43
N LEU A 172 28.54 -0.93 17.24
CA LEU A 172 27.91 -0.96 18.56
C LEU A 172 28.40 0.21 19.43
N GLU A 173 29.68 0.51 19.40
CA GLU A 173 30.28 1.62 20.14
C GLU A 173 29.69 2.98 19.70
N ASP A 174 29.58 3.23 18.39
CA ASP A 174 28.94 4.44 17.86
C ASP A 174 27.50 4.59 18.39
N VAL A 175 26.76 3.48 18.48
CA VAL A 175 25.40 3.49 19.02
C VAL A 175 25.41 3.82 20.50
N LEU A 176 26.27 3.18 21.30
CA LEU A 176 26.34 3.43 22.74
C LEU A 176 26.80 4.86 23.08
N ASP A 177 27.66 5.45 22.26
CA ASP A 177 28.12 6.83 22.42
C ASP A 177 27.02 7.87 22.14
N VAL A 178 26.11 7.57 21.20
CA VAL A 178 25.04 8.49 20.80
C VAL A 178 23.77 8.27 21.61
N ILE A 179 23.37 7.01 21.80
CA ILE A 179 22.13 6.63 22.47
C ILE A 179 22.31 6.57 24.00
N GLY A 180 23.53 6.34 24.47
CA GLY A 180 23.86 6.15 25.88
C GLY A 180 24.07 4.68 26.24
N GLN A 181 24.71 4.48 27.38
CA GLN A 181 25.08 3.16 27.89
C GLN A 181 23.84 2.38 28.35
N PRO A 182 23.85 1.03 28.21
CA PRO A 182 22.78 0.20 28.75
C PRO A 182 22.80 0.21 30.29
N THR A 183 21.64 0.01 30.89
CA THR A 183 21.51 -0.19 32.35
C THR A 183 22.08 -1.55 32.78
N GLU A 184 22.06 -2.52 31.87
CA GLU A 184 22.56 -3.88 32.06
C GLU A 184 23.07 -4.47 30.74
N ILE A 185 24.11 -5.31 30.83
CA ILE A 185 24.60 -6.11 29.68
C ILE A 185 24.39 -7.59 30.01
N VAL A 186 23.60 -8.27 29.18
CA VAL A 186 23.38 -9.71 29.26
C VAL A 186 24.13 -10.37 28.09
N GLU A 187 25.22 -11.06 28.37
CA GLU A 187 26.05 -11.72 27.34
C GLU A 187 25.74 -13.22 27.22
N GLY A 188 25.64 -13.73 25.98
CA GLY A 188 25.53 -15.17 25.71
C GLY A 188 24.13 -15.78 25.85
N GLN A 189 23.17 -15.04 26.40
CA GLN A 189 21.81 -15.52 26.67
C GLN A 189 20.84 -15.25 25.50
N GLU A 190 19.61 -15.73 25.62
CA GLU A 190 18.52 -15.34 24.72
C GLU A 190 18.11 -13.88 24.94
N ILE A 191 17.47 -13.27 23.93
CA ILE A 191 16.95 -11.90 24.03
C ILE A 191 15.71 -11.92 24.94
N GLY A 192 15.76 -11.17 26.03
CA GLY A 192 14.64 -10.97 26.96
C GLY A 192 13.81 -9.71 26.71
N TRP A 193 14.14 -8.94 25.66
CA TRP A 193 13.42 -7.74 25.19
C TRP A 193 13.30 -6.57 26.18
N ALA A 194 13.98 -6.62 27.33
CA ALA A 194 13.93 -5.57 28.34
C ALA A 194 14.49 -4.24 27.81
N ASP A 195 13.84 -3.14 28.20
CA ASP A 195 14.27 -1.80 27.85
C ASP A 195 15.56 -1.39 28.56
N GLY A 196 16.44 -0.68 27.86
CA GLY A 196 17.74 -0.26 28.39
C GLY A 196 18.77 -1.38 28.57
N VAL A 197 18.44 -2.64 28.26
CA VAL A 197 19.35 -3.79 28.38
C VAL A 197 20.00 -4.11 27.03
N LEU A 198 21.32 -4.21 27.02
CA LEU A 198 22.08 -4.72 25.87
C LEU A 198 22.21 -6.23 25.98
N TYR A 199 21.56 -6.95 25.06
CA TYR A 199 21.77 -8.39 24.89
C TYR A 199 22.90 -8.58 23.89
N LYS A 200 24.05 -9.04 24.37
CA LYS A 200 25.28 -9.15 23.59
C LYS A 200 25.60 -10.61 23.30
N ASP A 201 26.11 -10.89 22.11
CA ASP A 201 26.50 -12.24 21.69
C ASP A 201 25.41 -13.29 21.94
N VAL A 202 24.19 -12.96 21.53
CA VAL A 202 22.96 -13.71 21.81
C VAL A 202 23.13 -15.18 21.44
N LYS A 203 22.77 -16.08 22.37
CA LYS A 203 22.96 -17.54 22.23
C LYS A 203 24.41 -17.95 21.92
N GLY A 204 25.39 -17.18 22.38
CA GLY A 204 26.82 -17.39 22.12
C GLY A 204 27.30 -16.97 20.73
N MET A 205 26.43 -16.41 19.89
CA MET A 205 26.80 -15.97 18.54
C MET A 205 27.51 -14.60 18.60
N LYS A 206 28.84 -14.60 18.45
CA LYS A 206 29.64 -13.37 18.51
C LYS A 206 29.16 -12.30 17.53
N GLY A 207 28.98 -11.09 18.03
CA GLY A 207 28.54 -9.92 17.28
C GLY A 207 27.04 -9.85 17.00
N TYR A 208 26.25 -10.88 17.35
CA TYR A 208 24.79 -10.84 17.27
C TYR A 208 24.22 -10.22 18.55
N CYS A 209 23.77 -8.96 18.46
CA CYS A 209 23.33 -8.20 19.63
C CYS A 209 21.97 -7.54 19.41
N TYR A 210 21.32 -7.15 20.50
CA TYR A 210 20.08 -6.38 20.51
C TYR A 210 20.12 -5.31 21.61
N TYR A 211 19.67 -4.10 21.28
CA TYR A 211 19.54 -2.99 22.23
C TYR A 211 18.28 -2.17 21.95
N HIS A 212 17.50 -1.87 22.98
CA HIS A 212 16.27 -1.09 22.90
C HIS A 212 16.32 0.08 23.88
N ARG A 213 15.86 1.24 23.41
CA ARG A 213 15.68 2.45 24.19
C ARG A 213 14.32 3.05 23.91
N SER A 214 13.36 2.69 24.74
CA SER A 214 11.96 3.09 24.62
C SER A 214 11.80 4.60 24.78
N ASP A 215 12.61 5.24 25.63
CA ASP A 215 12.69 6.68 25.84
C ASP A 215 13.15 7.46 24.61
N GLN A 216 13.83 6.79 23.68
CA GLN A 216 14.27 7.34 22.39
C GLN A 216 13.56 6.70 21.20
N HIS A 217 12.55 5.86 21.47
CA HIS A 217 11.71 5.20 20.46
C HIS A 217 12.50 4.46 19.38
N VAL A 218 13.55 3.72 19.77
CA VAL A 218 14.43 3.05 18.82
C VAL A 218 14.96 1.71 19.32
N ARG A 219 15.05 0.75 18.40
CA ARG A 219 15.65 -0.58 18.59
C ARG A 219 16.77 -0.80 17.59
N PHE A 220 17.83 -1.44 18.03
CA PHE A 220 18.98 -1.79 17.21
C PHE A 220 19.24 -3.30 17.27
N PHE A 221 19.47 -3.87 16.10
CA PHE A 221 19.92 -5.25 15.94
C PHE A 221 21.29 -5.20 15.30
N PHE A 222 22.23 -5.96 15.86
CA PHE A 222 23.61 -5.96 15.44
C PHE A 222 24.01 -7.31 14.86
N LEU A 223 24.88 -7.27 13.87
CA LEU A 223 25.64 -8.43 13.39
C LEU A 223 27.09 -8.00 13.22
N ASN A 224 28.04 -8.81 13.68
CA ASN A 224 29.46 -8.44 13.73
C ASN A 224 29.70 -7.10 14.44
N TYR A 225 28.94 -6.83 15.51
CA TYR A 225 28.99 -5.57 16.28
C TYR A 225 28.72 -4.31 15.44
N LYS A 226 27.95 -4.46 14.34
CA LYS A 226 27.49 -3.35 13.51
C LYS A 226 25.99 -3.41 13.36
N VAL A 227 25.34 -2.25 13.30
CA VAL A 227 23.90 -2.13 13.09
C VAL A 227 23.53 -2.86 11.80
N LYS A 228 22.82 -3.97 11.93
CA LYS A 228 22.23 -4.73 10.81
C LYS A 228 20.81 -4.24 10.53
N ALA A 229 20.08 -3.86 11.57
CA ALA A 229 18.76 -3.29 11.46
C ALA A 229 18.52 -2.24 12.55
N MET A 230 17.73 -1.22 12.21
CA MET A 230 17.31 -0.15 13.10
C MET A 230 15.82 0.07 12.94
N TYR A 231 15.06 -0.05 14.03
CA TYR A 231 13.61 0.11 14.03
C TYR A 231 13.23 1.32 14.89
N ILE A 232 12.56 2.30 14.28
CA ILE A 232 11.95 3.44 14.97
C ILE A 232 10.56 3.01 15.40
N THR A 233 10.23 3.19 16.68
CA THR A 233 8.99 2.70 17.26
C THR A 233 8.01 3.84 17.49
N ARG A 234 6.72 3.51 17.61
CA ARG A 234 5.73 4.42 18.20
C ARG A 234 6.01 4.70 19.68
N SER A 235 5.47 5.78 20.20
CA SER A 235 5.75 6.30 21.54
C SER A 235 5.24 5.44 22.70
N ASP A 236 4.16 4.68 22.48
CA ASP A 236 3.60 3.72 23.46
C ASP A 236 4.13 2.29 23.28
N TYR A 237 5.15 2.08 22.44
CA TYR A 237 5.76 0.77 22.24
C TYR A 237 6.51 0.35 23.50
N ASN A 238 6.06 -0.75 24.12
CA ASN A 238 6.55 -1.21 25.42
C ASN A 238 7.44 -2.46 25.35
N GLY A 239 7.97 -2.82 24.17
CA GLY A 239 8.72 -4.07 23.98
C GLY A 239 7.76 -5.26 23.95
N GLY A 240 7.39 -5.67 22.72
CA GLY A 240 6.40 -6.71 22.48
C GLY A 240 6.74 -8.09 23.03
#